data_AF-A0A2J8CX68-F1
#
_entry.id   AF-A0A2J8CX68-F1
#
_cell.length_a   1.000
_cell.length_b   1.000
_cell.length_c   1.000
_cell.angle_alpha   90.00
_cell.angle_beta   90.00
_cell.angle_gamma   90.00
#
_symmetry.space_group_name_H-M   'P 1'
#
loop_
_entity.id
_entity.type
_entity.pdbx_description
1 polymer ?
#
loop_
_entity_poly.entity_id
_entity_poly.type
_entity_poly.pdbx_seq_one_letter_code
_entity_poly.pdbx_strand_id
1 'polypeptide(L)'
;MMPAPHVYGHHQFNPQADASWMHQPPGHHQHAQQTAAAAASAAQQQHYNRLTGAHNNVASLASTHGQDTGHENISEDNRRTMAYIADLLNESTREAALLELSKKREQVPELALILWHSFGVMTSLLQEIISVYTLLNPSQLTAAASNRVCNALALLQCVASHNDTRNLFLSAHIPLFLYPFLNTTSKSRPFEYLRLTSLGVIGALVKNDSSEVINFLLTTEIIPLCLRIMETGSELSKTVAIFIVQKILLDDSGLNYICATYERFYAVGTVLSNMVAQLVEQQTARLLKHVVRCFLRLSDNARAREALRQCLPEPLRDATFSNVLRDDAATKRCLAQLLINLSDNVVESNAASHVGL
;
A
#
# COMPACT_ATOMS: atom_id res chain seq x y z
N MET A 1 -79.76 29.67 -31.94
CA MET A 1 -80.68 28.52 -31.93
C MET A 1 -79.93 27.35 -31.30
N MET A 2 -80.43 26.86 -30.16
CA MET A 2 -80.12 25.54 -29.54
C MET A 2 -80.56 24.38 -30.46
N PRO A 3 -80.36 23.07 -30.16
CA PRO A 3 -79.32 22.31 -29.42
C PRO A 3 -78.88 21.00 -30.17
N ALA A 4 -78.04 20.15 -29.54
CA ALA A 4 -77.75 18.73 -29.85
C ALA A 4 -79.05 17.84 -29.86
N PRO A 5 -79.14 16.51 -30.23
CA PRO A 5 -78.20 15.41 -29.86
C PRO A 5 -78.23 14.03 -30.65
N HIS A 6 -77.44 13.05 -30.16
CA HIS A 6 -77.74 11.59 -29.95
C HIS A 6 -77.90 10.50 -31.07
N VAL A 7 -77.13 9.39 -30.87
CA VAL A 7 -77.57 7.96 -30.72
C VAL A 7 -77.23 6.90 -31.82
N TYR A 8 -76.43 5.91 -31.36
CA TYR A 8 -76.34 4.45 -31.59
C TYR A 8 -76.54 3.77 -32.95
N GLY A 9 -75.61 2.84 -33.22
CA GLY A 9 -75.84 1.58 -33.94
C GLY A 9 -74.88 0.49 -33.42
N HIS A 10 -75.44 -0.53 -32.76
CA HIS A 10 -74.76 -1.71 -32.20
C HIS A 10 -74.94 -2.90 -33.16
N HIS A 11 -73.96 -3.82 -33.22
CA HIS A 11 -74.02 -5.29 -33.44
C HIS A 11 -72.68 -5.75 -34.10
N GLN A 12 -72.01 -6.87 -33.80
CA GLN A 12 -72.11 -7.94 -32.80
C GLN A 12 -71.01 -8.96 -33.17
N PHE A 13 -70.02 -9.26 -32.30
CA PHE A 13 -69.47 -10.61 -32.04
C PHE A 13 -68.28 -10.56 -31.06
N ASN A 14 -68.27 -11.48 -30.10
CA ASN A 14 -67.26 -11.77 -29.07
C ASN A 14 -67.09 -13.32 -29.07
N PRO A 15 -66.13 -13.99 -28.40
CA PRO A 15 -64.82 -13.62 -27.83
C PRO A 15 -63.68 -14.57 -28.29
N GLN A 16 -62.40 -14.21 -28.08
CA GLN A 16 -61.34 -15.06 -27.45
C GLN A 16 -59.91 -14.60 -27.78
N ALA A 17 -59.05 -14.74 -26.77
CA ALA A 17 -57.59 -14.59 -26.73
C ALA A 17 -57.01 -13.18 -26.45
N ASP A 18 -57.00 -12.87 -25.15
CA ASP A 18 -55.95 -12.18 -24.37
C ASP A 18 -55.29 -10.89 -24.90
N ALA A 19 -55.66 -9.79 -24.23
CA ALA A 19 -54.77 -8.66 -23.97
C ALA A 19 -54.06 -8.88 -22.63
N SER A 20 -52.72 -8.83 -22.61
CA SER A 20 -51.95 -8.61 -21.38
C SER A 20 -50.79 -7.64 -21.64
N TRP A 21 -51.06 -6.41 -21.23
CA TRP A 21 -50.18 -5.29 -20.89
C TRP A 21 -48.69 -5.61 -20.69
N MET A 22 -47.86 -4.86 -21.42
CA MET A 22 -46.45 -4.61 -21.12
C MET A 22 -46.30 -4.05 -19.70
N HIS A 23 -45.78 -4.88 -18.78
CA HIS A 23 -45.12 -4.45 -17.55
C HIS A 23 -43.76 -5.14 -17.49
N GLN A 24 -42.68 -4.41 -17.82
CA GLN A 24 -41.33 -4.82 -17.43
C GLN A 24 -41.08 -4.38 -15.98
N PRO A 25 -40.61 -5.27 -15.08
CA PRO A 25 -40.38 -4.91 -13.69
C PRO A 25 -39.06 -4.11 -13.55
N PRO A 26 -38.98 -3.07 -12.68
CA PRO A 26 -37.76 -2.27 -12.49
C PRO A 26 -36.62 -2.98 -11.73
N GLY A 27 -36.73 -4.28 -11.42
CA GLY A 27 -35.89 -4.95 -10.43
C GLY A 27 -34.55 -5.53 -10.93
N HIS A 28 -34.37 -5.71 -12.25
CA HIS A 28 -33.22 -6.49 -12.74
C HIS A 28 -31.89 -5.72 -12.82
N HIS A 29 -31.90 -4.40 -13.06
CA HIS A 29 -30.66 -3.63 -13.09
C HIS A 29 -30.08 -3.35 -11.70
N GLN A 30 -30.93 -3.14 -10.70
CA GLN A 30 -30.47 -2.85 -9.34
C GLN A 30 -29.82 -4.07 -8.69
N HIS A 31 -30.35 -5.28 -8.94
CA HIS A 31 -29.82 -6.52 -8.36
C HIS A 31 -28.48 -6.96 -8.98
N ALA A 32 -28.29 -6.75 -10.29
CA ALA A 32 -27.01 -7.02 -10.97
C ALA A 32 -25.88 -6.10 -10.50
N GLN A 33 -26.18 -4.82 -10.24
CA GLN A 33 -25.18 -3.87 -9.75
C GLN A 33 -24.81 -4.11 -8.28
N GLN A 34 -25.76 -4.60 -7.47
CA GLN A 34 -25.53 -4.93 -6.07
C GLN A 34 -24.72 -6.22 -5.89
N THR A 35 -24.95 -7.23 -6.74
CA THR A 35 -24.16 -8.47 -6.77
C THR A 35 -22.74 -8.23 -7.31
N ALA A 36 -22.57 -7.41 -8.35
CA ALA A 36 -21.25 -7.00 -8.83
C ALA A 36 -20.46 -6.20 -7.78
N ALA A 37 -21.12 -5.30 -7.05
CA ALA A 37 -20.49 -4.56 -5.95
C ALA A 37 -20.09 -5.49 -4.77
N ALA A 38 -20.92 -6.48 -4.44
CA ALA A 38 -20.60 -7.49 -3.44
C ALA A 38 -19.40 -8.36 -3.86
N ALA A 39 -19.36 -8.83 -5.11
CA ALA A 39 -18.23 -9.60 -5.63
C ALA A 39 -16.93 -8.78 -5.69
N ALA A 40 -17.01 -7.51 -6.12
CA ALA A 40 -15.90 -6.57 -6.09
C ALA A 40 -15.38 -6.34 -4.65
N SER A 41 -16.29 -6.27 -3.67
CA SER A 41 -15.92 -6.14 -2.26
C SER A 41 -15.26 -7.41 -1.70
N ALA A 42 -15.69 -8.61 -2.12
CA ALA A 42 -15.09 -9.88 -1.71
C ALA A 42 -13.68 -10.07 -2.30
N ALA A 43 -13.50 -9.76 -3.59
CA ALA A 43 -12.19 -9.77 -4.24
C ALA A 43 -11.20 -8.79 -3.56
N GLN A 44 -11.69 -7.61 -3.18
CA GLN A 44 -10.90 -6.62 -2.45
C GLN A 44 -10.45 -7.15 -1.08
N GLN A 45 -11.30 -7.89 -0.35
CA GLN A 45 -10.94 -8.53 0.93
C GLN A 45 -9.90 -9.64 0.77
N GLN A 46 -9.98 -10.45 -0.28
CA GLN A 46 -8.98 -11.49 -0.55
C GLN A 46 -7.61 -10.89 -0.88
N HIS A 47 -7.56 -9.83 -1.69
CA HIS A 47 -6.30 -9.14 -1.97
C HIS A 47 -5.75 -8.38 -0.75
N TYR A 48 -6.65 -7.75 0.04
CA TYR A 48 -6.32 -7.12 1.32
C TYR A 48 -5.63 -8.11 2.28
N ASN A 49 -6.10 -9.36 2.34
CA ASN A 49 -5.47 -10.42 3.14
C ASN A 49 -4.15 -10.97 2.55
N ARG A 50 -3.91 -10.85 1.23
CA ARG A 50 -2.62 -11.26 0.63
C ARG A 50 -1.52 -10.23 0.87
N LEU A 51 -1.86 -8.94 0.87
CA LEU A 51 -0.92 -7.86 1.22
C LEU A 51 -0.43 -7.96 2.68
N THR A 52 -1.26 -8.47 3.59
CA THR A 52 -0.89 -8.65 5.01
C THR A 52 -0.02 -9.87 5.28
N GLY A 53 -0.11 -10.92 4.45
CA GLY A 53 0.63 -12.18 4.63
C GLY A 53 2.11 -12.13 4.18
N ALA A 54 2.48 -11.19 3.33
CA ALA A 54 3.84 -11.11 2.76
C ALA A 54 4.93 -10.55 3.71
N HIS A 55 4.58 -10.25 4.97
CA HIS A 55 5.48 -9.62 5.95
C HIS A 55 6.17 -10.59 6.90
N ASN A 56 5.94 -11.90 6.80
CA ASN A 56 6.37 -12.81 7.86
C ASN A 56 6.79 -14.21 7.38
N ASN A 57 7.70 -14.32 6.40
CA ASN A 57 8.42 -15.59 6.19
C ASN A 57 9.85 -15.37 5.70
N VAL A 58 10.81 -15.85 6.50
CA VAL A 58 12.23 -16.00 6.18
C VAL A 58 12.60 -17.46 6.46
N ALA A 59 13.41 -18.03 5.56
CA ALA A 59 14.17 -19.28 5.62
C ALA A 59 13.50 -20.57 5.16
N SER A 60 13.95 -21.07 4.00
CA SER A 60 14.58 -22.40 3.83
C SER A 60 14.80 -22.67 2.35
N LEU A 61 15.98 -22.35 1.81
CA LEU A 61 16.40 -22.76 0.47
C LEU A 61 17.35 -23.96 0.63
N ALA A 62 16.86 -25.15 0.31
CA ALA A 62 17.69 -26.34 0.14
C ALA A 62 17.60 -26.81 -1.31
N SER A 63 18.79 -27.09 -1.84
CA SER A 63 19.15 -27.42 -3.21
C SER A 63 18.46 -28.66 -3.80
N THR A 64 18.12 -28.59 -5.08
CA THR A 64 18.06 -29.76 -5.96
C THR A 64 18.65 -29.43 -7.32
N HIS A 65 19.71 -30.17 -7.66
CA HIS A 65 20.39 -30.22 -8.94
C HIS A 65 19.54 -31.03 -9.92
N GLY A 66 19.34 -30.55 -11.15
CA GLY A 66 18.64 -31.26 -12.21
C GLY A 66 19.04 -30.72 -13.58
N GLN A 67 19.46 -31.63 -14.45
CA GLN A 67 20.22 -31.44 -15.68
C GLN A 67 19.51 -30.63 -16.78
N ASP A 68 20.33 -29.91 -17.52
CA ASP A 68 20.07 -29.19 -18.76
C ASP A 68 19.92 -30.16 -19.94
N THR A 69 18.74 -30.18 -20.58
CA THR A 69 18.52 -30.70 -21.94
C THR A 69 17.27 -30.09 -22.58
N GLY A 70 17.44 -29.34 -23.68
CA GLY A 70 16.54 -29.34 -24.84
C GLY A 70 15.24 -28.54 -24.77
N HIS A 71 15.15 -27.48 -25.58
CA HIS A 71 13.89 -26.84 -25.97
C HIS A 71 12.89 -27.88 -26.49
N GLU A 72 11.71 -27.99 -25.86
CA GLU A 72 10.37 -28.17 -26.47
C GLU A 72 9.32 -28.69 -25.46
N ASN A 73 8.86 -27.80 -24.58
CA ASN A 73 7.44 -27.67 -24.22
C ASN A 73 7.28 -26.43 -23.34
N ILE A 74 6.94 -25.28 -23.93
CA ILE A 74 6.45 -24.15 -23.15
C ILE A 74 5.18 -24.65 -22.47
N SER A 75 5.22 -24.81 -21.14
CA SER A 75 4.06 -25.20 -20.34
C SER A 75 2.84 -24.38 -20.77
N GLU A 76 1.67 -25.01 -20.86
CA GLU A 76 0.43 -24.34 -21.25
C GLU A 76 0.18 -23.08 -20.39
N ASP A 77 0.59 -23.13 -19.13
CA ASP A 77 0.56 -21.99 -18.19
C ASP A 77 1.46 -20.82 -18.61
N ASN A 78 2.65 -21.10 -19.15
CA ASN A 78 3.56 -20.08 -19.66
C ASN A 78 2.98 -19.45 -20.93
N ARG A 79 2.41 -20.26 -21.83
CA ARG A 79 1.73 -19.75 -23.03
C ARG A 79 0.56 -18.84 -22.68
N ARG A 80 -0.25 -19.24 -21.70
CA ARG A 80 -1.38 -18.44 -21.22
C ARG A 80 -0.93 -17.14 -20.54
N THR A 81 0.17 -17.18 -19.79
CA THR A 81 0.76 -15.97 -19.20
C THR A 81 1.20 -15.00 -20.29
N MET A 82 1.89 -15.48 -21.33
CA MET A 82 2.29 -14.63 -22.45
C MET A 82 1.09 -14.06 -23.23
N ALA A 83 -0.01 -14.80 -23.37
CA ALA A 83 -1.25 -14.29 -23.96
C ALA A 83 -1.82 -13.13 -23.14
N TYR A 84 -1.89 -13.26 -21.81
CA TYR A 84 -2.34 -12.17 -20.95
C TYR A 84 -1.41 -10.94 -21.01
N ILE A 85 -0.10 -11.14 -21.15
CA ILE A 85 0.85 -10.04 -21.35
C ILE A 85 0.53 -9.27 -22.64
N ALA A 86 0.23 -9.97 -23.73
CA ALA A 86 -0.20 -9.32 -24.98
C ALA A 86 -1.56 -8.61 -24.82
N ASP A 87 -2.49 -9.22 -24.10
CA ASP A 87 -3.83 -8.65 -23.83
C ASP A 87 -3.77 -7.35 -23.00
N LEU A 88 -2.68 -7.05 -22.28
CA LEU A 88 -2.51 -5.77 -21.60
C LEU A 88 -2.43 -4.59 -22.57
N LEU A 89 -1.97 -4.81 -23.80
CA LEU A 89 -1.77 -3.75 -24.79
C LEU A 89 -3.11 -3.25 -25.36
N ASN A 90 -4.13 -4.10 -25.37
CA ASN A 90 -5.45 -3.76 -25.89
C ASN A 90 -6.41 -3.37 -24.75
N GLU A 91 -6.96 -2.15 -24.83
CA GLU A 91 -7.83 -1.58 -23.79
C GLU A 91 -9.05 -2.45 -23.46
N SER A 92 -9.61 -3.16 -24.45
CA SER A 92 -10.81 -3.99 -24.23
C SER A 92 -10.52 -5.29 -23.46
N THR A 93 -9.30 -5.81 -23.54
CA THR A 93 -8.88 -7.05 -22.87
C THR A 93 -8.07 -6.81 -21.60
N ARG A 94 -7.52 -5.60 -21.45
CA ARG A 94 -6.58 -5.24 -20.39
C ARG A 94 -7.12 -5.49 -18.99
N GLU A 95 -8.38 -5.16 -18.71
CA GLU A 95 -8.94 -5.32 -17.36
C GLU A 95 -8.93 -6.79 -16.90
N ALA A 96 -9.31 -7.72 -17.79
CA ALA A 96 -9.27 -9.14 -17.51
C ALA A 96 -7.83 -9.65 -17.35
N ALA A 97 -6.92 -9.20 -18.23
CA ALA A 97 -5.51 -9.56 -18.17
C ALA A 97 -4.84 -9.10 -16.87
N LEU A 98 -5.12 -7.86 -16.41
CA LEU A 98 -4.64 -7.33 -15.14
C LEU A 98 -5.04 -8.22 -13.96
N LEU A 99 -6.30 -8.64 -13.92
CA LEU A 99 -6.83 -9.49 -12.85
C LEU A 99 -6.15 -10.87 -12.83
N GLU A 100 -5.93 -11.48 -13.99
CA GLU A 100 -5.34 -12.82 -14.07
C GLU A 100 -3.83 -12.78 -13.79
N LEU A 101 -3.12 -11.78 -14.31
CA LEU A 101 -1.69 -11.61 -14.03
C LEU A 101 -1.43 -11.25 -12.57
N SER A 102 -2.27 -10.44 -11.92
CA SER A 102 -2.09 -10.07 -10.51
C SER A 102 -2.18 -11.29 -9.58
N LYS A 103 -2.97 -12.31 -9.95
CA LYS A 103 -3.05 -13.59 -9.24
C LYS A 103 -1.83 -14.49 -9.48
N LYS A 104 -1.17 -14.37 -10.63
CA LYS A 104 -0.01 -15.18 -11.04
C LYS A 104 1.34 -14.64 -10.55
N ARG A 105 1.38 -13.48 -9.89
CA ARG A 105 2.62 -12.83 -9.40
C ARG A 105 3.55 -13.71 -8.55
N GLU A 106 3.00 -14.66 -7.79
CA GLU A 106 3.76 -15.58 -6.94
C GLU A 106 4.08 -16.92 -7.64
N GLN A 107 3.38 -17.21 -8.75
CA GLN A 107 3.49 -18.48 -9.48
C GLN A 107 4.49 -18.40 -10.64
N VAL A 108 4.77 -17.20 -11.14
CA VAL A 108 5.67 -16.96 -12.27
C VAL A 108 6.84 -16.10 -11.77
N PRO A 109 7.98 -16.72 -11.40
CA PRO A 109 9.13 -16.00 -10.85
C PRO A 109 9.66 -14.91 -11.79
N GLU A 110 9.68 -15.19 -13.10
CA GLU A 110 10.17 -14.31 -14.15
C GLU A 110 9.18 -13.20 -14.55
N LEU A 111 8.01 -13.10 -13.91
CA LEU A 111 6.95 -12.19 -14.33
C LEU A 111 7.42 -10.74 -14.35
N ALA A 112 8.23 -10.32 -13.38
CA ALA A 112 8.77 -8.97 -13.33
C ALA A 112 9.59 -8.61 -14.57
N LEU A 113 10.47 -9.53 -15.01
CA LEU A 113 11.30 -9.38 -16.20
C LEU A 113 10.43 -9.36 -17.47
N ILE A 114 9.46 -10.26 -17.56
CA ILE A 114 8.52 -10.31 -18.69
C ILE A 114 7.74 -8.99 -18.79
N LEU A 115 7.18 -8.49 -17.68
CA LEU A 115 6.44 -7.23 -17.65
C LEU A 115 7.30 -6.05 -18.09
N TRP A 116 8.54 -5.99 -17.62
CA TRP A 116 9.44 -4.88 -17.92
C TRP A 116 9.91 -4.87 -19.38
N HIS A 117 10.32 -6.03 -19.90
CA HIS A 117 10.94 -6.15 -21.22
C HIS A 117 9.94 -6.36 -22.37
N SER A 118 8.67 -6.66 -22.07
CA SER A 118 7.63 -6.74 -23.09
C SER A 118 7.24 -5.36 -23.59
N PHE A 119 7.25 -5.20 -24.92
CA PHE A 119 6.95 -3.93 -25.57
C PHE A 119 5.58 -3.37 -25.14
N GLY A 120 5.55 -2.11 -24.72
CA GLY A 120 4.32 -1.38 -24.40
C GLY A 120 3.68 -1.69 -23.05
N VAL A 121 4.08 -2.77 -22.35
CA VAL A 121 3.42 -3.22 -21.11
C VAL A 121 3.53 -2.19 -19.99
N MET A 122 4.74 -1.69 -19.71
CA MET A 122 4.92 -0.66 -18.68
C MET A 122 4.14 0.62 -18.99
N THR A 123 4.02 1.00 -20.26
CA THR A 123 3.19 2.12 -20.71
C THR A 123 1.71 1.87 -20.43
N SER A 124 1.21 0.67 -20.72
CA SER A 124 -0.18 0.28 -20.41
C SER A 124 -0.45 0.31 -18.90
N LEU A 125 0.47 -0.16 -18.06
CA LEU A 125 0.33 -0.09 -16.60
C LEU A 125 0.31 1.36 -16.08
N LEU A 126 1.15 2.24 -16.64
CA LEU A 126 1.12 3.66 -16.30
C LEU A 126 -0.18 4.34 -16.76
N GLN A 127 -0.73 3.95 -17.91
CA GLN A 127 -2.01 4.46 -18.40
C GLN A 127 -3.15 4.15 -17.42
N GLU A 128 -3.14 2.96 -16.79
CA GLU A 128 -4.11 2.58 -15.75
C GLU A 128 -4.01 3.40 -14.48
N ILE A 129 -2.81 3.92 -14.14
CA ILE A 129 -2.62 4.85 -13.03
C ILE A 129 -3.19 6.23 -13.40
N ILE A 130 -2.80 6.75 -14.56
CA ILE A 130 -3.14 8.11 -15.00
C ILE A 130 -4.65 8.26 -15.22
N SER A 131 -5.33 7.23 -15.73
CA SER A 131 -6.78 7.24 -15.94
C SER A 131 -7.59 7.47 -14.65
N VAL A 132 -7.00 7.15 -13.49
CA VAL A 132 -7.62 7.33 -12.17
C VAL A 132 -7.45 8.74 -11.62
N TYR A 133 -6.52 9.55 -12.12
CA TYR A 133 -6.21 10.87 -11.55
C TYR A 133 -7.41 11.82 -11.52
N THR A 134 -8.25 11.79 -12.54
CA THR A 134 -9.46 12.62 -12.62
C THR A 134 -10.52 12.22 -11.57
N LEU A 135 -10.44 11.01 -11.02
CA LEU A 135 -11.36 10.48 -10.01
C LEU A 135 -10.89 10.74 -8.57
N LEU A 136 -9.68 11.29 -8.39
CA LEU A 136 -9.13 11.59 -7.06
C LEU A 136 -9.72 12.87 -6.49
N ASN A 137 -9.90 13.89 -7.34
CA ASN A 137 -10.42 15.20 -6.98
C ASN A 137 -11.40 15.73 -8.06
N PRO A 138 -12.71 15.80 -7.78
CA PRO A 138 -13.38 15.40 -6.54
C PRO A 138 -13.31 13.88 -6.32
N SER A 139 -13.46 13.42 -5.07
CA SER A 139 -13.26 12.01 -4.68
C SER A 139 -14.35 11.06 -5.21
N GLN A 140 -14.32 10.77 -6.51
CA GLN A 140 -15.31 10.00 -7.26
C GLN A 140 -14.88 8.55 -7.57
N LEU A 141 -13.76 8.09 -7.00
CA LEU A 141 -13.25 6.74 -7.21
C LEU A 141 -14.25 5.66 -6.79
N THR A 142 -14.68 4.84 -7.75
CA THR A 142 -15.56 3.70 -7.52
C THR A 142 -14.78 2.45 -7.07
N ALA A 143 -15.48 1.47 -6.49
CA ALA A 143 -14.87 0.20 -6.10
C ALA A 143 -14.29 -0.57 -7.30
N ALA A 144 -14.99 -0.57 -8.44
CA ALA A 144 -14.52 -1.23 -9.66
C ALA A 144 -13.24 -0.57 -10.21
N ALA A 145 -13.22 0.76 -10.33
CA ALA A 145 -12.04 1.49 -10.78
C ALA A 145 -10.84 1.30 -9.84
N SER A 146 -11.07 1.36 -8.52
CA SER A 146 -10.05 1.08 -7.51
C SER A 146 -9.48 -0.34 -7.63
N ASN A 147 -10.34 -1.35 -7.80
CA ASN A 147 -9.89 -2.74 -7.97
C ASN A 147 -9.05 -2.92 -9.25
N ARG A 148 -9.48 -2.33 -10.37
CA ARG A 148 -8.76 -2.39 -11.64
C ARG A 148 -7.36 -1.80 -11.53
N VAL A 149 -7.23 -0.55 -11.05
CA VAL A 149 -5.91 0.08 -10.90
C VAL A 149 -5.05 -0.65 -9.86
N CYS A 150 -5.64 -1.20 -8.78
CA CYS A 150 -4.87 -1.96 -7.80
C CYS A 150 -4.30 -3.27 -8.36
N ASN A 151 -4.94 -3.89 -9.35
CA ASN A 151 -4.34 -5.02 -10.08
C ASN A 151 -3.09 -4.56 -10.85
N ALA A 152 -3.13 -3.39 -11.50
CA ALA A 152 -1.94 -2.81 -12.14
C ALA A 152 -0.84 -2.48 -11.12
N LEU A 153 -1.20 -1.89 -9.97
CA LEU A 153 -0.26 -1.62 -8.88
C LEU A 153 0.37 -2.90 -8.33
N ALA A 154 -0.37 -4.01 -8.25
CA ALA A 154 0.18 -5.30 -7.82
C ALA A 154 1.25 -5.84 -8.80
N LEU A 155 1.09 -5.59 -10.10
CA LEU A 155 2.11 -5.93 -11.11
C LEU A 155 3.33 -5.01 -10.99
N LEU A 156 3.13 -3.70 -10.77
CA LEU A 156 4.23 -2.78 -10.50
C LEU A 156 4.97 -3.12 -9.21
N GLN A 157 4.28 -3.64 -8.19
CA GLN A 157 4.91 -4.16 -6.97
C GLN A 157 5.83 -5.34 -7.27
N CYS A 158 5.44 -6.24 -8.19
CA CYS A 158 6.27 -7.36 -8.64
C CYS A 158 7.55 -6.85 -9.31
N VAL A 159 7.43 -5.88 -10.22
CA VAL A 159 8.57 -5.23 -10.89
C VAL A 159 9.49 -4.52 -9.89
N ALA A 160 8.93 -3.81 -8.91
CA ALA A 160 9.70 -3.13 -7.86
C ALA A 160 10.45 -4.10 -6.93
N SER A 161 9.89 -5.30 -6.72
CA SER A 161 10.47 -6.31 -5.83
C SER A 161 11.60 -7.12 -6.46
N HIS A 162 11.69 -7.21 -7.79
CA HIS A 162 12.66 -8.04 -8.49
C HIS A 162 14.02 -7.34 -8.62
N ASN A 163 15.13 -8.07 -8.44
CA ASN A 163 16.46 -7.48 -8.35
C ASN A 163 16.88 -6.76 -9.63
N ASP A 164 16.58 -7.34 -10.79
CA ASP A 164 17.07 -6.82 -12.08
C ASP A 164 16.23 -5.66 -12.62
N THR A 165 14.95 -5.56 -12.22
CA THR A 165 14.04 -4.51 -12.71
C THR A 165 13.87 -3.37 -11.71
N ARG A 166 14.23 -3.55 -10.44
CA ARG A 166 14.05 -2.53 -9.39
C ARG A 166 14.76 -1.22 -9.71
N ASN A 167 16.03 -1.29 -10.09
CA ASN A 167 16.80 -0.08 -10.40
C ASN A 167 16.25 0.59 -11.66
N LEU A 168 15.84 -0.19 -12.67
CA LEU A 168 15.20 0.34 -13.87
C LEU A 168 13.88 1.05 -13.54
N PHE A 169 13.06 0.45 -12.66
CA PHE A 169 11.82 1.02 -12.15
C PHE A 169 12.05 2.34 -11.39
N LEU A 170 13.12 2.39 -10.58
CA LEU A 170 13.53 3.60 -9.86
C LEU A 170 14.02 4.69 -10.82
N SER A 171 14.92 4.36 -11.75
CA SER A 171 15.46 5.30 -12.75
C SER A 171 14.38 5.86 -13.68
N ALA A 172 13.33 5.08 -13.95
CA ALA A 172 12.16 5.54 -14.70
C ALA A 172 11.22 6.47 -13.90
N HIS A 173 11.52 6.76 -12.64
CA HIS A 173 10.74 7.63 -11.75
C HIS A 173 9.26 7.19 -11.60
N ILE A 174 8.95 5.92 -11.85
CA ILE A 174 7.60 5.35 -11.74
C ILE A 174 6.98 5.56 -10.35
N PRO A 175 7.72 5.49 -9.21
CA PRO A 175 7.14 5.75 -7.89
C PRO A 175 6.39 7.08 -7.77
N LEU A 176 6.81 8.12 -8.51
CA LEU A 176 6.22 9.45 -8.44
C LEU A 176 4.76 9.47 -8.94
N PHE A 177 4.40 8.56 -9.85
CA PHE A 177 3.03 8.41 -10.33
C PHE A 177 2.08 7.90 -9.23
N LEU A 178 2.60 7.37 -8.12
CA LEU A 178 1.81 6.85 -7.01
C LEU A 178 1.53 7.91 -5.94
N TYR A 179 2.25 9.02 -5.92
CA TYR A 179 2.12 10.03 -4.87
C TYR A 179 0.76 10.73 -4.87
N PRO A 180 0.12 11.03 -6.02
CA PRO A 180 -1.25 11.50 -6.02
C PRO A 180 -2.22 10.58 -5.28
N PHE A 181 -2.03 9.26 -5.36
CA PHE A 181 -2.84 8.28 -4.62
C PHE A 181 -2.60 8.36 -3.12
N LEU A 182 -1.33 8.44 -2.70
CA LEU A 182 -0.94 8.56 -1.29
C LEU A 182 -1.39 9.88 -0.65
N ASN A 183 -1.52 10.94 -1.45
CA ASN A 183 -1.94 12.26 -0.98
C ASN A 183 -3.46 12.38 -0.73
N THR A 184 -4.26 11.41 -1.19
CA THR A 184 -5.72 11.40 -0.99
C THR A 184 -6.10 11.30 0.49
N THR A 185 -7.20 11.93 0.89
CA THR A 185 -7.67 11.96 2.30
C THR A 185 -9.02 11.29 2.52
N SER A 186 -9.75 10.95 1.45
CA SER A 186 -11.05 10.26 1.55
C SER A 186 -10.90 8.93 2.29
N LYS A 187 -11.79 8.67 3.26
CA LYS A 187 -11.81 7.45 4.07
C LYS A 187 -12.69 6.34 3.48
N SER A 188 -13.21 6.52 2.27
CA SER A 188 -14.01 5.47 1.64
C SER A 188 -13.13 4.26 1.30
N ARG A 189 -13.74 3.07 1.34
CA ARG A 189 -13.04 1.79 1.09
C ARG A 189 -12.23 1.76 -0.22
N PRO A 190 -12.71 2.29 -1.37
CA PRO A 190 -11.91 2.39 -2.59
C PRO A 190 -10.61 3.18 -2.44
N PHE A 191 -10.61 4.29 -1.67
CA PHE A 191 -9.43 5.11 -1.45
C PHE A 191 -8.45 4.49 -0.43
N GLU A 192 -8.96 3.89 0.65
CA GLU A 192 -8.11 3.15 1.60
C GLU A 192 -7.35 2.01 0.90
N TYR A 193 -8.03 1.25 0.06
CA TYR A 193 -7.41 0.17 -0.70
C TYR A 193 -6.39 0.66 -1.73
N LEU A 194 -6.69 1.77 -2.41
CA LEU A 194 -5.78 2.41 -3.34
C LEU A 194 -4.48 2.86 -2.63
N ARG A 195 -4.61 3.54 -1.47
CA ARG A 195 -3.45 3.95 -0.65
C ARG A 195 -2.64 2.76 -0.18
N LEU A 196 -3.28 1.74 0.38
CA LEU A 196 -2.60 0.54 0.88
C LEU A 196 -1.82 -0.17 -0.24
N THR A 197 -2.41 -0.34 -1.41
CA THR A 197 -1.76 -1.01 -2.54
C THR A 197 -0.59 -0.17 -3.07
N SER A 198 -0.76 1.16 -3.14
CA SER A 198 0.31 2.09 -3.53
C SER A 198 1.49 2.07 -2.55
N LEU A 199 1.22 2.06 -1.23
CA LEU A 199 2.22 1.87 -0.19
C LEU A 199 2.92 0.51 -0.32
N GLY A 200 2.21 -0.54 -0.76
CA GLY A 200 2.79 -1.85 -1.04
C GLY A 200 3.90 -1.81 -2.09
N VAL A 201 3.76 -0.99 -3.13
CA VAL A 201 4.80 -0.78 -4.15
C VAL A 201 6.03 -0.10 -3.55
N ILE A 202 5.83 1.00 -2.80
CA ILE A 202 6.94 1.71 -2.13
C ILE A 202 7.61 0.82 -1.08
N GLY A 203 6.83 0.06 -0.31
CA GLY A 203 7.30 -0.91 0.66
C GLY A 203 8.16 -2.01 0.04
N ALA A 204 7.85 -2.45 -1.18
CA ALA A 204 8.66 -3.42 -1.91
C ALA A 204 10.03 -2.85 -2.32
N LEU A 205 10.10 -1.57 -2.70
CA LEU A 205 11.37 -0.91 -3.06
C LEU A 205 12.33 -0.84 -1.87
N VAL A 206 11.83 -0.39 -0.72
CA VAL A 206 12.68 -0.20 0.49
C VAL A 206 13.03 -1.50 1.21
N LYS A 207 12.46 -2.65 0.79
CA LYS A 207 12.66 -3.94 1.46
C LYS A 207 14.11 -4.45 1.36
N ASN A 208 14.83 -4.08 0.31
CA ASN A 208 16.18 -4.57 0.02
C ASN A 208 17.30 -3.68 0.57
N ASP A 209 16.98 -2.70 1.41
CA ASP A 209 17.97 -1.87 2.12
C ASP A 209 18.95 -1.14 1.17
N SER A 210 18.50 -0.79 -0.04
CA SER A 210 19.31 -0.04 -1.02
C SER A 210 19.32 1.45 -0.67
N SER A 211 20.51 1.99 -0.37
CA SER A 211 20.69 3.42 -0.12
C SER A 211 20.33 4.29 -1.33
N GLU A 212 20.43 3.78 -2.56
CA GLU A 212 19.99 4.50 -3.77
C GLU A 212 18.47 4.74 -3.74
N VAL A 213 17.70 3.72 -3.36
CA VAL A 213 16.24 3.84 -3.18
C VAL A 213 15.93 4.84 -2.07
N ILE A 214 16.64 4.79 -0.94
CA ILE A 214 16.43 5.74 0.15
C ILE A 214 16.72 7.17 -0.31
N ASN A 215 17.86 7.42 -0.96
CA ASN A 215 18.22 8.75 -1.45
C ASN A 215 17.20 9.30 -2.46
N PHE A 216 16.72 8.48 -3.40
CA PHE A 216 15.62 8.84 -4.29
C PHE A 216 14.40 9.31 -3.48
N LEU A 217 13.94 8.49 -2.53
CA LEU A 217 12.76 8.77 -1.72
C LEU A 217 12.89 10.03 -0.84
N LEU A 218 14.09 10.33 -0.36
CA LEU A 218 14.36 11.56 0.40
C LEU A 218 14.20 12.82 -0.45
N THR A 219 14.59 12.76 -1.73
CA THR A 219 14.48 13.90 -2.65
C THR A 219 13.07 14.15 -3.18
N THR A 220 12.14 13.23 -2.93
CA THR A 220 10.81 13.24 -3.54
C THR A 220 9.67 13.37 -2.52
N GLU A 221 9.97 13.75 -1.27
CA GLU A 221 8.96 14.03 -0.23
C GLU A 221 8.05 12.84 0.15
N ILE A 222 8.57 11.60 0.16
CA ILE A 222 7.78 10.45 0.64
C ILE A 222 7.43 10.52 2.13
N ILE A 223 8.30 11.16 2.93
CA ILE A 223 8.18 11.21 4.39
C ILE A 223 6.89 11.92 4.82
N PRO A 224 6.58 13.16 4.37
CA PRO A 224 5.30 13.81 4.67
C PRO A 224 4.07 12.96 4.33
N LEU A 225 4.09 12.25 3.20
CA LEU A 225 2.99 11.37 2.79
C LEU A 225 2.81 10.20 3.76
N CYS A 226 3.91 9.55 4.13
CA CYS A 226 3.89 8.45 5.09
C CYS A 226 3.43 8.91 6.48
N LEU A 227 3.91 10.05 6.96
CA LEU A 227 3.52 10.60 8.27
C LEU A 227 2.03 10.89 8.34
N ARG A 228 1.43 11.47 7.29
CA ARG A 228 -0.02 11.71 7.23
C ARG A 228 -0.83 10.41 7.30
N ILE A 229 -0.37 9.37 6.59
CA ILE A 229 -1.04 8.06 6.60
C ILE A 229 -0.85 7.36 7.96
N MET A 230 0.33 7.48 8.57
CA MET A 230 0.60 6.98 9.93
C MET A 230 -0.32 7.60 10.97
N GLU A 231 -0.70 8.87 10.80
CA GLU A 231 -1.60 9.56 11.70
C GLU A 231 -3.07 9.16 11.49
N THR A 232 -3.54 9.17 10.24
CA THR A 232 -4.99 9.15 9.92
C THR A 232 -5.50 7.94 9.15
N GLY A 233 -4.61 7.09 8.62
CA GLY A 233 -4.99 5.94 7.78
C GLY A 233 -5.55 4.74 8.52
N SER A 234 -6.00 3.72 7.78
CA SER A 234 -6.33 2.40 8.33
C SER A 234 -5.12 1.75 9.02
N GLU A 235 -5.37 0.85 9.98
CA GLU A 235 -4.31 0.15 10.73
C GLU A 235 -3.27 -0.54 9.81
N LEU A 236 -3.73 -1.15 8.72
CA LEU A 236 -2.82 -1.74 7.74
C LEU A 236 -1.99 -0.69 7.01
N SER A 237 -2.61 0.41 6.58
CA SER A 237 -1.89 1.49 5.91
C SER A 237 -0.87 2.15 6.85
N LYS A 238 -1.22 2.34 8.13
CA LYS A 238 -0.30 2.78 9.18
C LYS A 238 0.88 1.84 9.32
N THR A 239 0.64 0.53 9.30
CA THR A 239 1.69 -0.51 9.41
C THR A 239 2.68 -0.44 8.25
N VAL A 240 2.20 -0.31 7.01
CA VAL A 240 3.09 -0.22 5.84
C VAL A 240 3.81 1.14 5.80
N ALA A 241 3.13 2.22 6.13
CA ALA A 241 3.73 3.56 6.16
C ALA A 241 4.83 3.68 7.22
N ILE A 242 4.62 3.19 8.45
CA ILE A 242 5.67 3.18 9.47
C ILE A 242 6.81 2.23 9.10
N PHE A 243 6.54 1.12 8.41
CA PHE A 243 7.59 0.24 7.88
C PHE A 243 8.50 0.98 6.89
N ILE A 244 7.92 1.78 5.97
CA ILE A 244 8.70 2.60 5.03
C ILE A 244 9.54 3.64 5.78
N VAL A 245 8.94 4.39 6.72
CA VAL A 245 9.67 5.37 7.55
C VAL A 245 10.79 4.71 8.36
N GLN A 246 10.54 3.51 8.91
CA GLN A 246 11.55 2.74 9.62
C GLN A 246 12.72 2.37 8.70
N LYS A 247 12.45 1.90 7.48
CA LYS A 247 13.51 1.59 6.50
C LYS A 247 14.34 2.82 6.13
N ILE A 248 13.70 3.98 5.96
CA ILE A 248 14.39 5.26 5.76
C ILE A 248 15.29 5.59 6.97
N LEU A 249 14.78 5.47 8.20
CA LEU A 249 15.56 5.75 9.41
C LEU A 249 16.75 4.79 9.59
N LEU A 250 16.62 3.54 9.14
CA LEU A 250 17.71 2.56 9.25
C LEU A 250 18.92 2.93 8.40
N ASP A 251 18.72 3.58 7.26
CA ASP A 251 19.80 4.12 6.44
C ASP A 251 20.39 5.40 7.07
N ASP A 252 21.72 5.54 7.04
CA ASP A 252 22.41 6.69 7.65
C ASP A 252 22.04 8.02 6.98
N SER A 253 21.80 8.04 5.66
CA SER A 253 21.38 9.24 4.92
C SER A 253 19.97 9.65 5.36
N GLY A 254 19.07 8.67 5.54
CA GLY A 254 17.72 8.91 6.01
C GLY A 254 17.64 9.39 7.46
N LEU A 255 18.42 8.79 8.37
CA LEU A 255 18.54 9.28 9.75
C LEU A 255 19.05 10.72 9.79
N ASN A 256 20.14 11.00 9.07
CA ASN A 256 20.72 12.34 9.01
C ASN A 256 19.76 13.36 8.41
N TYR A 257 18.99 12.98 7.38
CA TYR A 257 17.98 13.83 6.78
C TYR A 257 16.86 14.23 7.76
N ILE A 258 16.32 13.24 8.50
CA ILE A 258 15.23 13.46 9.47
C ILE A 258 15.74 14.29 10.65
N CYS A 259 16.95 14.01 11.14
CA CYS A 259 17.55 14.74 12.25
C CYS A 259 18.27 16.04 11.82
N ALA A 260 18.23 16.41 10.54
CA ALA A 260 18.94 17.59 10.02
C ALA A 260 18.45 18.88 10.68
N THR A 261 17.12 19.03 10.78
CA THR A 261 16.45 20.21 11.34
C THR A 261 15.50 19.81 12.46
N TYR A 262 15.24 20.75 13.38
CA TYR A 262 14.28 20.55 14.45
C TYR A 262 12.87 20.28 13.91
N GLU A 263 12.45 20.97 12.84
CA GLU A 263 11.13 20.80 12.23
C GLU A 263 10.91 19.37 11.70
N ARG A 264 11.90 18.80 11.00
CA ARG A 264 11.80 17.44 10.47
C ARG A 264 11.77 16.39 11.57
N PHE A 265 12.66 16.53 12.56
CA PHE A 265 12.67 15.66 13.72
C PHE A 265 11.34 15.73 14.49
N TYR A 266 10.83 16.94 14.74
CA TYR A 266 9.60 17.15 15.48
C TYR A 266 8.38 16.59 14.73
N ALA A 267 8.30 16.78 13.41
CA ALA A 267 7.23 16.20 12.60
C ALA A 267 7.16 14.67 12.73
N VAL A 268 8.31 13.98 12.68
CA VAL A 268 8.36 12.53 12.88
C VAL A 268 8.05 12.16 14.33
N GLY A 269 8.66 12.86 15.29
CA GLY A 269 8.51 12.60 16.73
C GLY A 269 7.07 12.74 17.20
N THR A 270 6.37 13.81 16.80
CA THR A 270 4.96 14.03 17.16
C THR A 270 4.06 12.92 16.64
N VAL A 271 4.22 12.50 15.38
CA VAL A 271 3.40 11.42 14.82
C VAL A 271 3.67 10.09 15.53
N LEU A 272 4.94 9.75 15.81
CA LEU A 272 5.28 8.55 16.59
C LEU A 272 4.67 8.60 18.01
N SER A 273 4.72 9.75 18.68
CA SER A 273 4.11 9.94 20.01
C SER A 273 2.59 9.78 19.97
N ASN A 274 1.92 10.34 18.95
CA ASN A 274 0.48 10.16 18.74
C ASN A 274 0.13 8.68 18.49
N MET A 275 0.98 7.93 17.77
CA MET A 275 0.81 6.49 17.60
C MET A 275 0.96 5.74 18.92
N VAL A 276 1.93 6.11 19.78
CA VAL A 276 2.07 5.49 21.12
C VAL A 276 0.79 5.69 21.93
N ALA A 277 0.23 6.90 21.95
CA ALA A 277 -1.01 7.18 22.67
C ALA A 277 -2.17 6.29 22.20
N GLN A 278 -2.32 6.11 20.87
CA GLN A 278 -3.33 5.20 20.30
C GLN A 278 -3.08 3.73 20.66
N LEU A 279 -1.81 3.32 20.76
CA LEU A 279 -1.43 1.94 21.07
C LEU A 279 -1.73 1.54 22.51
N VAL A 280 -1.82 2.50 23.44
CA VAL A 280 -2.25 2.22 24.82
C VAL A 280 -3.66 1.62 24.83
N GLU A 281 -4.56 2.13 23.99
CA GLU A 281 -5.93 1.62 23.89
C GLU A 281 -6.03 0.37 22.99
N GLN A 282 -5.37 0.40 21.83
CA GLN A 282 -5.53 -0.63 20.80
C GLN A 282 -4.69 -1.88 21.04
N GLN A 283 -3.59 -1.78 21.78
CA GLN A 283 -2.69 -2.89 22.12
C GLN A 283 -2.14 -3.64 20.88
N THR A 284 -1.99 -2.95 19.74
CA THR A 284 -1.52 -3.55 18.48
C THR A 284 -0.01 -3.78 18.46
N ALA A 285 0.42 -5.02 18.75
CA ALA A 285 1.84 -5.40 18.85
C ALA A 285 2.68 -5.08 17.59
N ARG A 286 2.13 -5.27 16.39
CA ARG A 286 2.86 -5.06 15.13
C ARG A 286 3.27 -3.60 14.95
N LEU A 287 2.36 -2.67 15.22
CA LEU A 287 2.64 -1.24 15.14
C LEU A 287 3.63 -0.81 16.22
N LEU A 288 3.44 -1.27 17.46
CA LEU A 288 4.34 -0.98 18.57
C LEU A 288 5.79 -1.36 18.25
N LYS A 289 6.01 -2.54 17.65
CA LYS A 289 7.33 -3.00 17.20
C LYS A 289 8.02 -2.02 16.27
N HIS A 290 7.30 -1.47 15.29
CA HIS A 290 7.85 -0.47 14.38
C HIS A 290 8.13 0.86 15.09
N VAL A 291 7.22 1.33 15.94
CA VAL A 291 7.37 2.56 16.73
C VAL A 291 8.62 2.51 17.61
N VAL A 292 8.81 1.42 18.37
CA VAL A 292 9.98 1.22 19.23
C VAL A 292 11.27 1.25 18.41
N ARG A 293 11.28 0.63 17.23
CA ARG A 293 12.47 0.62 16.36
C ARG A 293 12.78 1.99 15.76
N CYS A 294 11.77 2.77 15.41
CA CYS A 294 11.97 4.14 14.96
C CYS A 294 12.59 5.00 16.07
N PHE A 295 12.06 4.93 17.30
CA PHE A 295 12.64 5.67 18.43
C PHE A 295 14.05 5.20 18.78
N LEU A 296 14.31 3.88 18.79
CA LEU A 296 15.64 3.34 18.99
C LEU A 296 16.63 3.90 17.97
N ARG A 297 16.28 3.86 16.68
CA ARG A 297 17.16 4.37 15.63
C ARG A 297 17.36 5.88 15.70
N LEU A 298 16.33 6.64 16.07
CA LEU A 298 16.47 8.08 16.33
C LEU A 298 17.46 8.38 17.46
N SER A 299 17.54 7.51 18.48
CA SER A 299 18.47 7.68 19.61
C SER A 299 19.96 7.52 19.24
N ASP A 300 20.26 6.98 18.05
CA ASP A 300 21.64 6.90 17.56
C ASP A 300 22.18 8.28 17.19
N ASN A 301 21.32 9.22 16.77
CA ASN A 301 21.70 10.59 16.49
C ASN A 301 21.79 11.42 17.79
N ALA A 302 22.95 12.02 18.06
CA ALA A 302 23.19 12.74 19.32
C ALA A 302 22.18 13.87 19.61
N ARG A 303 21.77 14.64 18.60
CA ARG A 303 20.80 15.74 18.75
C ARG A 303 19.39 15.22 19.05
N ALA A 304 18.95 14.20 18.29
CA ALA A 304 17.66 13.57 18.51
C ALA A 304 17.62 12.84 19.85
N ARG A 305 18.71 12.19 20.27
CA ARG A 305 18.86 11.55 21.58
C ARG A 305 18.61 12.52 22.72
N GLU A 306 19.23 13.69 22.69
CA GLU A 306 19.00 14.74 23.71
C GLU A 306 17.52 15.16 23.75
N ALA A 307 16.91 15.43 22.59
CA ALA A 307 15.49 15.78 22.53
C ALA A 307 14.59 14.65 23.09
N LEU A 308 14.88 13.38 22.75
CA LEU A 308 14.13 12.22 23.23
C LEU A 308 14.22 12.01 24.75
N ARG A 309 15.28 12.47 25.42
CA ARG A 309 15.32 12.46 26.89
C ARG A 309 14.18 13.29 27.48
N GLN A 310 13.77 14.35 26.80
CA GLN A 310 12.74 15.26 27.27
C GLN A 310 11.35 14.86 26.76
N CYS A 311 11.24 14.33 25.53
CA CYS A 311 9.96 14.13 24.86
C CYS A 311 9.55 12.67 24.56
N LEU A 312 10.32 11.65 24.97
CA LEU A 312 9.89 10.26 24.80
C LEU A 312 8.56 10.01 25.56
N PRO A 313 7.53 9.43 24.92
CA PRO A 313 6.25 9.14 25.56
C PRO A 313 6.37 8.26 26.82
N GLU A 314 5.68 8.65 27.89
CA GLU A 314 5.65 7.94 29.18
C GLU A 314 5.27 6.45 29.07
N PRO A 315 4.31 6.03 28.23
CA PRO A 315 3.97 4.60 28.07
C PRO A 315 5.12 3.71 27.56
N LEU A 316 6.16 4.30 26.97
CA LEU A 316 7.37 3.57 26.56
C LEU A 316 8.43 3.50 27.68
N ARG A 317 8.29 4.30 28.75
CA ARG A 317 9.19 4.33 29.91
C ARG A 317 8.70 3.45 31.05
N ASP A 318 7.40 3.24 31.14
CA ASP A 318 6.78 2.47 32.21
C ASP A 318 6.42 1.04 31.78
N ALA A 319 5.61 0.37 32.58
CA ALA A 319 5.18 -1.00 32.34
C ALA A 319 3.95 -1.14 31.42
N THR A 320 3.44 -0.06 30.80
CA THR A 320 2.18 -0.03 30.03
C THR A 320 2.12 -1.13 28.95
N PHE A 321 3.20 -1.32 28.20
CA PHE A 321 3.24 -2.32 27.13
C PHE A 321 3.78 -3.70 27.54
N SER A 322 3.98 -3.97 28.84
CA SER A 322 4.57 -5.24 29.32
C SER A 322 3.79 -6.47 28.86
N ASN A 323 2.45 -6.36 28.82
CA ASN A 323 1.56 -7.44 28.37
C ASN A 323 1.64 -7.65 26.86
N VAL A 324 1.56 -6.57 26.06
CA VAL A 324 1.67 -6.63 24.58
C VAL A 324 2.99 -7.24 24.15
N LEU A 325 4.06 -6.89 24.86
CA LEU A 325 5.41 -7.32 24.55
C LEU A 325 5.79 -8.67 25.15
N ARG A 326 4.89 -9.33 25.91
CA ARG A 326 5.22 -10.54 26.67
C ARG A 326 5.98 -11.57 25.84
N ASP A 327 5.48 -11.82 24.64
CA ASP A 327 5.94 -12.86 23.72
C ASP A 327 6.83 -12.30 22.57
N ASP A 328 7.18 -11.00 22.58
CA ASP A 328 8.09 -10.37 21.60
C ASP A 328 9.41 -9.94 22.27
N ALA A 329 10.29 -10.91 22.49
CA ALA A 329 11.60 -10.69 23.11
C ALA A 329 12.49 -9.73 22.31
N ALA A 330 12.35 -9.68 20.99
CA ALA A 330 13.15 -8.79 20.14
C ALA A 330 12.76 -7.32 20.37
N THR A 331 11.46 -7.02 20.39
CA THR A 331 10.98 -5.66 20.66
C THR A 331 11.27 -5.23 22.09
N LYS A 332 11.15 -6.13 23.07
CA LYS A 332 11.58 -5.86 24.46
C LYS A 332 13.05 -5.44 24.54
N ARG A 333 13.96 -6.16 23.86
CA ARG A 333 15.39 -5.78 23.81
C ARG A 333 15.59 -4.42 23.16
N CYS A 334 14.88 -4.12 22.08
CA CYS A 334 14.95 -2.82 21.42
C CYS A 334 14.51 -1.69 22.36
N LEU A 335 13.42 -1.89 23.10
CA LEU A 335 12.91 -0.91 24.06
C LEU A 335 13.90 -0.71 25.22
N ALA A 336 14.44 -1.79 25.77
CA ALA A 336 15.47 -1.70 26.81
C ALA A 336 16.71 -0.94 26.34
N GLN A 337 17.21 -1.22 25.12
CA GLN A 337 18.35 -0.51 24.55
C GLN A 337 18.05 0.98 24.33
N LEU A 338 16.84 1.32 23.88
CA LEU A 338 16.40 2.72 23.75
C LEU A 338 16.47 3.43 25.11
N LEU A 339 15.97 2.81 26.17
CA LEU A 339 16.00 3.40 27.51
C LEU A 339 17.44 3.56 28.02
N ILE A 340 18.33 2.59 27.76
CA ILE A 340 19.76 2.67 28.07
C ILE A 340 20.40 3.87 27.36
N ASN A 341 20.19 4.00 26.04
CA ASN A 341 20.73 5.10 25.24
C ASN A 341 20.30 6.48 25.81
N LEU A 342 19.11 6.57 26.38
CA LEU A 342 18.60 7.82 26.96
C LEU A 342 19.05 8.06 28.40
N SER A 343 19.39 7.00 29.16
CA SER A 343 19.92 7.11 30.53
C SER A 343 21.39 7.48 30.59
N ASP A 344 22.17 7.19 29.54
CA ASP A 344 23.57 7.56 29.47
C ASP A 344 23.71 9.09 29.38
N ASN A 345 23.91 9.72 30.54
CA ASN A 345 24.45 11.06 30.65
C ASN A 345 25.92 10.98 30.25
N VAL A 346 26.23 11.14 28.96
CA VAL A 346 27.58 11.51 28.56
C VAL A 346 27.79 12.92 29.13
N VAL A 347 28.29 12.95 30.37
CA VAL A 347 29.04 14.07 30.90
C VAL A 347 30.23 14.17 29.94
N GLU A 348 30.14 15.06 28.96
CA GLU A 348 31.34 15.61 28.33
C GLU A 348 32.16 16.17 29.48
N SER A 349 33.12 15.36 29.92
CA SER A 349 34.04 15.74 30.98
C SER A 349 34.73 17.00 30.49
N ASN A 350 34.52 18.08 31.23
CA ASN A 350 35.32 19.29 31.19
C ASN A 350 36.80 18.89 31.30
N ALA A 351 37.42 18.63 30.17
CA ALA A 351 38.85 18.59 29.99
C ALA A 351 39.30 19.89 29.30
N ALA A 352 38.72 21.02 29.70
CA ALA A 352 39.44 22.29 29.64
C ALA A 352 40.29 22.33 30.92
N SER A 353 41.41 21.61 30.87
CA SER A 353 42.46 21.63 31.87
C SER A 353 42.89 23.07 32.11
N HIS A 354 42.50 23.53 33.29
CA HIS A 354 43.15 24.57 34.06
C HIS A 354 44.67 24.31 34.05
N VAL A 355 45.42 24.99 33.20
CA VAL A 355 46.87 25.17 33.37
C VAL A 355 47.08 26.66 33.56
N GLY A 356 46.99 27.07 34.82
CA GLY A 356 47.67 28.27 35.28
C GLY A 356 49.10 27.88 35.60
N LEU A 357 50.04 28.54 34.93
CA LEU A 357 51.20 29.22 35.52
C LEU A 357 51.79 30.14 34.45
#